data_AF-A0A1K2F3S3-F1
#
_entry.id   AF-A0A1K2F3S3-F1
#
_cell.length_a   1.000
_cell.length_b   1.000
_cell.length_c   1.000
_cell.angle_alpha   90.00
_cell.angle_beta   90.00
_cell.angle_gamma   90.00
#
_symmetry.space_group_name_H-M   'P 1'
#
loop_
_entity.id
_entity.type
_entity.pdbx_description
1 polymer ?
#
loop_
_entity_poly.entity_id
_entity_poly.type
_entity_poly.pdbx_seq_one_letter_code
_entity_poly.pdbx_strand_id
1 'polypeptide(L)'
;MEQGRDRNSSVAVVNALADALSLDPSERNHLRYLAKITGGECTAHARPAPPRRDVRPTVLKTLRLLEPGIAMVTNRLGDILAHTSGYESLTSGTGLLDGDDPNLTRFVFTDSRARTFFAGWDDIADEQAFDRWLGPSVENTERLTAELAP
;
A
#
# COMPACT_ATOMS: atom_id res chain seq x y z
N MET A 1 3.26 -16.17 -18.68
CA MET A 1 3.34 -15.21 -17.55
C MET A 1 1.98 -14.87 -16.94
N GLU A 2 0.96 -14.43 -17.70
CA GLU A 2 -0.35 -14.03 -17.13
C GLU A 2 -1.14 -15.14 -16.40
N GLN A 3 -0.73 -16.40 -16.53
CA GLN A 3 -1.41 -17.54 -15.91
C GLN A 3 -0.54 -18.23 -14.83
N GLY A 4 0.57 -17.60 -14.40
CA GLY A 4 1.45 -18.12 -13.33
C GLY A 4 2.16 -19.46 -13.61
N ARG A 5 2.00 -20.04 -14.80
CA ARG A 5 2.58 -21.35 -15.18
C ARG A 5 4.01 -21.27 -15.70
N ASP A 6 4.44 -20.12 -16.21
CA ASP A 6 5.84 -19.85 -16.55
C ASP A 6 6.52 -19.16 -15.37
N ARG A 7 7.19 -19.95 -14.53
CA ARG A 7 7.90 -19.47 -13.33
C ARG A 7 9.33 -18.99 -13.62
N ASN A 8 9.76 -19.01 -14.88
CA ASN A 8 11.14 -18.72 -15.26
C ASN A 8 11.22 -17.86 -16.53
N SER A 9 10.74 -16.62 -16.42
CA SER A 9 10.83 -15.65 -17.51
C SER A 9 12.29 -15.26 -17.73
N SER A 10 12.87 -15.71 -18.83
CA SER A 10 14.25 -15.34 -19.17
C SER A 10 14.40 -13.82 -19.30
N VAL A 11 15.62 -13.31 -19.09
CA VAL A 11 15.97 -11.89 -19.24
C VAL A 11 15.50 -11.32 -20.60
N ALA A 12 15.52 -12.14 -21.65
CA ALA A 12 15.04 -11.75 -22.98
C ALA A 12 13.53 -11.44 -23.01
N VAL A 13 12.72 -12.22 -22.28
CA VAL A 13 11.26 -12.02 -22.20
C VAL A 13 10.93 -10.75 -21.40
N VAL A 14 11.65 -10.49 -20.32
CA VAL A 14 11.47 -9.28 -19.49
C VAL A 14 11.80 -8.02 -20.29
N ASN A 15 12.87 -8.05 -21.08
CA ASN A 15 13.25 -6.93 -21.94
C ASN A 15 12.23 -6.70 -23.08
N ALA A 16 11.77 -7.77 -23.73
CA ALA A 16 10.74 -7.67 -24.76
C ALA A 16 9.42 -7.09 -24.21
N LEU A 17 9.06 -7.42 -22.97
CA LEU A 17 7.88 -6.85 -22.32
C LEU A 17 8.06 -5.37 -22.01
N ALA A 18 9.22 -4.97 -21.49
CA ALA A 18 9.54 -3.56 -21.26
C ALA A 18 9.49 -2.72 -22.55
N ASP A 19 9.94 -3.29 -23.67
CA ASP A 19 9.90 -2.64 -24.98
C ASP A 19 8.46 -2.54 -25.51
N ALA A 20 7.69 -3.63 -25.43
CA ALA A 20 6.30 -3.65 -25.88
C ALA A 20 5.41 -2.67 -25.09
N LEU A 21 5.69 -2.49 -23.79
CA LEU A 21 4.97 -1.57 -22.91
C LEU A 21 5.53 -0.14 -22.92
N SER A 22 6.56 0.14 -23.72
CA SER A 22 7.21 1.46 -23.79
C SER A 22 7.63 2.03 -22.42
N LEU A 23 8.10 1.16 -21.52
CA LEU A 23 8.45 1.54 -20.15
C LEU A 23 9.65 2.48 -20.10
N ASP A 24 9.62 3.42 -19.18
CA ASP A 24 10.72 4.34 -18.90
C ASP A 24 11.87 3.65 -18.10
N PRO A 25 13.02 4.30 -17.89
CA PRO A 25 14.14 3.71 -17.16
C PRO A 25 13.83 3.27 -15.71
N SER A 26 12.95 3.99 -15.01
CA SER A 26 12.52 3.66 -13.64
C SER A 26 11.61 2.44 -13.65
N GLU A 27 10.63 2.43 -14.54
CA GLU A 27 9.68 1.33 -14.72
C GLU A 27 10.40 0.05 -15.19
N ARG A 28 11.40 0.17 -16.06
CA ARG A 28 12.27 -0.95 -16.49
C ARG A 28 13.09 -1.52 -15.33
N ASN A 29 13.60 -0.66 -14.46
CA ASN A 29 14.31 -1.10 -13.26
C ASN A 29 13.37 -1.84 -12.31
N HIS A 30 12.15 -1.33 -12.14
CA HIS A 30 11.11 -1.98 -11.35
C HIS A 30 10.72 -3.35 -11.94
N LEU A 31 10.45 -3.45 -13.24
CA LEU A 31 10.12 -4.70 -13.91
C LEU A 31 11.25 -5.75 -13.78
N ARG A 32 12.52 -5.33 -13.91
CA ARG A 32 13.67 -6.23 -13.69
C ARG A 32 13.79 -6.68 -12.24
N TYR A 33 13.47 -5.81 -11.28
CA TYR A 33 13.39 -6.18 -9.87
C TYR A 33 12.28 -7.22 -9.63
N LEU A 34 11.08 -6.99 -10.15
CA LEU A 34 9.95 -7.93 -10.10
C LEU A 34 10.31 -9.30 -10.68
N ALA A 35 10.93 -9.34 -11.87
CA ALA A 35 11.30 -10.61 -12.51
C ALA A 35 12.29 -11.44 -11.68
N LYS A 36 13.25 -10.79 -11.00
CA LYS A 36 14.25 -11.47 -10.15
C LYS A 36 13.62 -12.11 -8.92
N ILE A 37 12.69 -11.43 -8.27
CA ILE A 37 12.06 -11.92 -7.04
C ILE A 37 10.91 -12.90 -7.29
N THR A 38 10.32 -12.92 -8.48
CA THR A 38 9.32 -13.93 -8.88
C THR A 38 9.94 -15.18 -9.54
N GLY A 39 11.18 -15.10 -10.01
CA GLY A 39 11.87 -16.16 -10.78
C GLY A 39 12.41 -17.36 -9.97
N GLY A 40 12.13 -17.43 -8.67
CA GLY A 40 12.46 -18.60 -7.85
C GLY A 40 13.95 -18.81 -7.52
N GLU A 41 14.87 -17.91 -7.92
CA GLU A 41 16.28 -17.97 -7.47
C GLU A 41 16.44 -17.66 -5.96
N CYS A 42 15.39 -17.18 -5.31
CA CYS A 42 15.29 -17.10 -3.85
C CYS A 42 14.32 -18.18 -3.33
N THR A 43 14.85 -19.35 -2.95
CA THR A 43 14.09 -20.48 -2.38
C THR A 43 13.54 -20.22 -0.96
N ALA A 44 13.44 -18.97 -0.53
CA ALA A 44 12.86 -18.58 0.74
C ALA A 44 11.50 -17.90 0.52
N HIS A 45 10.53 -18.63 -0.03
CA HIS A 45 9.12 -18.21 0.06
C HIS A 45 8.61 -18.45 1.49
N ALA A 46 9.15 -17.69 2.44
CA ALA A 46 8.43 -17.43 3.67
C ALA A 46 7.19 -16.63 3.27
N ARG A 47 6.00 -17.11 3.64
CA ARG A 47 4.79 -16.30 3.53
C ARG A 47 5.11 -14.94 4.18
N PRO A 48 4.94 -13.82 3.46
CA PRO A 48 5.15 -12.48 3.99
C PRO A 48 4.46 -12.37 5.34
N ALA A 49 5.23 -12.13 6.40
CA ALA A 49 4.64 -11.92 7.70
C ALA A 49 3.72 -10.69 7.60
N PRO A 50 2.49 -10.74 8.15
CA PRO A 50 1.60 -9.59 8.11
C PRO A 50 2.33 -8.38 8.70
N PRO A 51 2.14 -7.18 8.11
CA PRO A 51 2.78 -5.98 8.62
C PRO A 51 2.41 -5.82 10.10
N ARG A 52 3.42 -5.49 10.90
CA ARG A 52 3.25 -5.32 12.34
C ARG A 52 2.19 -4.25 12.58
N ARG A 53 1.17 -4.60 13.36
CA ARG A 53 0.11 -3.68 13.79
C ARG A 53 0.44 -3.01 15.13
N ASP A 54 1.49 -3.47 15.80
CA ASP A 54 1.93 -2.91 17.07
C ASP A 54 2.58 -1.54 16.89
N VAL A 55 2.03 -0.54 17.57
CA VAL A 55 2.63 0.79 17.64
C VAL A 55 3.61 0.85 18.81
N ARG A 56 4.84 1.29 18.54
CA ARG A 56 5.87 1.43 19.59
C ARG A 56 5.37 2.42 20.68
N PRO A 57 5.58 2.15 21.98
CA PRO A 57 5.09 3.01 23.05
C PRO A 57 5.50 4.48 22.93
N THR A 58 6.72 4.77 22.45
CA THR A 58 7.20 6.15 22.23
C THR A 58 6.40 6.88 21.15
N VAL A 59 5.98 6.18 20.10
CA VAL A 59 5.13 6.76 19.04
C VAL A 59 3.75 7.08 19.59
N LEU A 60 3.15 6.19 20.39
CA LEU A 60 1.88 6.46 21.08
C LEU A 60 1.98 7.66 22.03
N LYS A 61 3.08 7.79 22.78
CA LYS A 61 3.32 8.96 23.63
C LYS A 61 3.39 10.24 22.80
N THR A 62 4.10 10.21 21.68
CA THR A 62 4.21 11.36 20.77
C THR A 62 2.87 11.72 20.17
N LEU A 63 2.10 10.73 19.71
CA LEU A 63 0.76 10.93 19.16
C LEU A 63 -0.17 11.62 20.17
N ARG A 64 -0.11 11.22 21.44
CA ARG A 64 -0.91 11.86 22.52
C ARG A 64 -0.54 13.32 22.78
N LEU A 65 0.69 13.73 22.50
CA LEU A 65 1.09 15.15 22.62
C LEU A 65 0.48 16.03 21.52
N LEU A 66 -0.04 15.42 20.45
CA LEU A 66 -0.68 16.13 19.35
C LEU A 66 -2.16 16.41 19.59
N GLU A 67 -2.77 15.88 20.66
CA GLU A 67 -4.16 16.16 21.01
C GLU A 67 -4.37 17.65 21.34
N PRO A 68 -5.50 18.28 20.92
CA PRO A 68 -6.61 17.73 20.13
C PRO A 68 -6.42 17.85 18.60
N GLY A 69 -5.19 18.09 18.13
CA GLY A 69 -4.85 18.18 16.72
C GLY A 69 -5.11 16.89 15.94
N ILE A 70 -5.15 17.02 14.62
CA ILE A 70 -5.45 15.92 13.69
C ILE A 70 -4.16 15.18 13.37
N ALA A 71 -4.03 13.96 13.89
CA ALA A 71 -2.91 13.07 13.60
C ALA A 71 -3.30 11.59 13.68
N MET A 72 -2.58 10.76 12.91
CA MET A 72 -2.72 9.31 12.89
C MET A 72 -1.36 8.63 12.70
N VAL A 73 -1.31 7.33 12.97
CA VAL A 73 -0.17 6.45 12.69
C VAL A 73 -0.66 5.36 11.74
N THR A 74 0.01 5.22 10.60
CA THR A 74 -0.28 4.19 9.61
C THR A 74 0.90 3.25 9.40
N ASN A 75 0.63 2.03 8.95
CA ASN A 75 1.68 1.17 8.40
C ASN A 75 1.88 1.40 6.90
N ARG A 76 2.84 0.69 6.29
CA ARG A 76 3.14 0.85 4.84
C ARG A 76 2.02 0.43 3.89
N LEU A 77 0.94 -0.16 4.38
CA LEU A 77 -0.22 -0.53 3.57
C LEU A 77 -1.42 0.37 3.84
N GLY A 78 -1.29 1.30 4.79
CA GLY A 78 -2.32 2.29 5.09
C GLY A 78 -3.24 1.88 6.22
N ASP A 79 -2.95 0.77 6.91
CA ASP A 79 -3.70 0.38 8.10
C ASP A 79 -3.49 1.47 9.15
N ILE A 80 -4.58 2.04 9.65
CA ILE A 80 -4.56 3.03 10.73
C ILE A 80 -4.38 2.28 12.04
N LEU A 81 -3.19 2.42 12.64
CA LEU A 81 -2.79 1.69 13.84
C LEU A 81 -3.12 2.44 15.13
N ALA A 82 -3.14 3.77 15.06
CA ALA A 82 -3.54 4.65 16.15
C ALA A 82 -3.94 6.02 15.58
N HIS A 83 -4.81 6.75 16.28
CA HIS A 83 -5.22 8.09 15.90
C HIS A 83 -5.48 8.96 17.13
N THR A 84 -5.57 10.26 16.88
CA THR A 84 -6.01 11.27 17.85
C THR A 84 -7.53 11.39 17.86
N SER A 85 -8.08 11.99 18.92
CA SER A 85 -9.50 12.36 18.99
C SER A 85 -9.88 13.43 17.97
N GLY A 86 -8.95 14.32 17.61
CA GLY A 86 -9.11 15.27 16.52
C GLY A 86 -9.28 14.59 15.17
N TYR A 87 -8.47 13.56 14.88
CA TYR A 87 -8.61 12.77 13.65
C TYR A 87 -9.93 11.98 13.61
N GLU A 88 -10.34 11.40 14.73
CA GLU A 88 -11.64 10.71 14.86
C GLU A 88 -12.81 11.68 14.59
N SER A 89 -12.74 12.88 15.16
CA SER A 89 -13.77 13.91 14.97
C SER A 89 -13.84 14.37 13.51
N LEU A 90 -12.69 14.55 12.86
CA LEU A 90 -12.61 14.92 11.45
C LEU A 90 -13.20 13.85 10.54
N THR A 91 -12.92 12.57 10.82
CA THR A 91 -13.31 11.43 9.98
C THR A 91 -14.67 10.84 10.38
N SER A 92 -15.34 11.43 11.36
CA SER A 92 -16.65 10.98 11.83
C SER A 92 -17.67 10.99 10.69
N GLY A 93 -18.48 9.93 10.59
CA GLY A 93 -19.50 9.77 9.55
C GLY A 93 -18.98 9.36 8.16
N THR A 94 -17.65 9.34 7.96
CA THR A 94 -17.04 8.83 6.70
C THR A 94 -17.03 7.32 6.62
N GLY A 95 -17.16 6.64 7.76
CA GLY A 95 -17.03 5.19 7.89
C GLY A 95 -15.60 4.66 7.82
N LEU A 96 -14.58 5.53 7.71
CA LEU A 96 -13.17 5.13 7.66
C LEU A 96 -12.73 4.36 8.92
N LEU A 97 -13.27 4.73 10.09
CA LEU A 97 -12.91 4.16 11.38
C LEU A 97 -13.93 3.13 11.91
N ASP A 98 -14.97 2.78 11.14
CA ASP A 98 -16.08 1.95 11.63
C ASP A 98 -15.73 0.44 11.69
N GLY A 99 -14.70 0.00 10.96
CA GLY A 99 -14.28 -1.40 10.91
C GLY A 99 -13.16 -1.73 11.91
N ASP A 100 -13.01 -3.01 12.23
CA ASP A 100 -11.94 -3.51 13.12
C ASP A 100 -10.53 -3.20 12.59
N ASP A 101 -10.40 -3.15 11.25
CA ASP A 101 -9.16 -2.90 10.53
C ASP A 101 -9.31 -1.68 9.60
N PRO A 102 -9.30 -0.44 10.16
CA PRO A 102 -9.41 0.77 9.36
C PRO A 102 -8.17 0.93 8.48
N ASN A 103 -8.38 1.19 7.19
CA ASN A 103 -7.29 1.35 6.23
C ASN A 103 -7.59 2.55 5.31
N LEU A 104 -6.70 3.54 5.36
CA LEU A 104 -6.86 4.79 4.61
C LEU A 104 -6.78 4.58 3.10
N THR A 105 -5.86 3.73 2.63
CA THR A 105 -5.72 3.44 1.19
C THR A 105 -6.95 2.77 0.63
N ARG A 106 -7.44 1.75 1.32
CA ARG A 106 -8.69 1.08 0.95
C ARG A 106 -9.82 2.11 0.89
N PHE A 107 -9.98 2.92 1.93
CA PHE A 107 -11.00 3.97 1.92
C PHE A 107 -10.87 4.92 0.74
N VAL A 108 -9.67 5.45 0.45
CA VAL A 108 -9.42 6.39 -0.65
C VAL A 108 -9.79 5.81 -2.02
N PHE A 109 -9.51 4.54 -2.27
CA PHE A 109 -9.68 3.92 -3.59
C PHE A 109 -10.97 3.13 -3.76
N THR A 110 -11.60 2.64 -2.69
CA THR A 110 -12.77 1.74 -2.78
C THR A 110 -14.05 2.35 -2.24
N ASP A 111 -13.99 3.32 -1.32
CA ASP A 111 -15.20 3.94 -0.76
C ASP A 111 -15.58 5.20 -1.54
N SER A 112 -16.80 5.21 -2.10
CA SER A 112 -17.32 6.36 -2.84
C SER A 112 -17.34 7.67 -2.04
N ARG A 113 -17.45 7.60 -0.70
CA ARG A 113 -17.47 8.77 0.20
C ARG A 113 -16.13 9.49 0.23
N ALA A 114 -15.02 8.82 -0.09
CA ALA A 114 -13.68 9.42 -0.07
C ALA A 114 -13.57 10.59 -1.06
N ARG A 115 -14.23 10.50 -2.23
CA ARG A 115 -14.22 11.56 -3.26
C ARG A 115 -14.84 12.87 -2.81
N THR A 116 -15.80 12.80 -1.88
CA THR A 116 -16.46 13.97 -1.30
C THR A 116 -15.83 14.42 0.01
N PHE A 117 -15.13 13.51 0.70
CA PHE A 117 -14.49 13.81 1.98
C PHE A 117 -13.17 14.56 1.81
N PHE A 118 -12.32 14.14 0.87
CA PHE A 118 -11.05 14.80 0.60
C PHE A 118 -11.24 15.97 -0.36
N ALA A 119 -10.91 17.18 0.09
CA ALA A 119 -10.70 18.29 -0.82
C ALA A 119 -9.46 17.98 -1.69
N GLY A 120 -9.60 18.07 -3.02
CA GLY A 120 -8.52 17.66 -3.92
C GLY A 120 -8.27 16.15 -3.88
N TRP A 121 -9.33 15.33 -3.92
CA TRP A 121 -9.20 13.87 -3.86
C TRP A 121 -8.19 13.31 -4.86
N ASP A 122 -8.09 13.88 -6.07
CA ASP A 122 -7.10 13.43 -7.08
C ASP A 122 -5.66 13.56 -6.56
N ASP A 123 -5.31 14.68 -5.93
CA ASP A 123 -3.96 14.89 -5.35
C ASP A 123 -3.69 13.91 -4.20
N ILE A 124 -4.70 13.66 -3.35
CA ILE A 124 -4.62 12.68 -2.26
C ILE A 124 -4.46 11.27 -2.82
N ALA A 125 -5.21 10.91 -3.87
CA ALA A 125 -5.13 9.61 -4.51
C ALA A 125 -3.75 9.39 -5.13
N ASP A 126 -3.19 10.41 -5.79
CA ASP A 126 -1.84 10.37 -6.36
C ASP A 126 -0.77 10.22 -5.26
N GLU A 127 -0.87 10.97 -4.16
CA GLU A 127 0.04 10.83 -3.01
C GLU A 127 -0.05 9.41 -2.41
N GLN A 128 -1.26 8.90 -2.18
CA GLN A 128 -1.46 7.55 -1.66
C GLN A 128 -0.92 6.47 -2.62
N ALA A 129 -1.10 6.65 -3.93
CA ALA A 129 -0.53 5.74 -4.93
C ALA A 129 1.00 5.81 -4.94
N PHE A 130 1.57 7.01 -4.83
CA PHE A 130 3.01 7.22 -4.80
C PHE A 130 3.67 6.65 -3.54
N ASP A 131 3.08 6.82 -2.36
CA ASP A 131 3.54 6.21 -1.11
C ASP A 131 3.56 4.68 -1.19
N ARG A 132 2.60 4.09 -1.92
CA ARG A 132 2.58 2.65 -2.23
C ARG A 132 3.63 2.27 -3.25
N TRP A 133 4.00 3.15 -4.17
CA TRP A 133 5.07 2.90 -5.12
C TRP A 133 6.46 2.97 -4.48
N LEU A 134 6.67 3.92 -3.56
CA LEU A 134 7.86 4.01 -2.72
C LEU A 134 7.94 2.91 -1.65
N GLY A 135 6.84 2.20 -1.39
CA GLY A 135 6.80 1.00 -0.56
C GLY A 135 5.98 -0.12 -1.17
N PRO A 136 6.63 -1.08 -1.87
CA PRO A 136 7.00 -2.29 -1.14
C PRO A 136 8.29 -3.01 -1.64
N SER A 137 8.90 -3.83 -0.78
CA SER A 137 9.49 -5.10 -1.27
C SER A 137 8.33 -6.04 -1.63
N VAL A 138 8.46 -6.80 -2.72
CA VAL A 138 7.37 -7.56 -3.39
C VAL A 138 6.53 -8.48 -2.50
N GLU A 139 7.02 -8.79 -1.30
CA GLU A 139 6.31 -9.61 -0.33
C GLU A 139 4.91 -9.07 0.07
N ASN A 140 4.55 -7.78 -0.07
CA ASN A 140 3.21 -7.33 0.35
C ASN A 140 2.20 -7.02 -0.77
N THR A 141 2.59 -7.12 -2.04
CA THR A 141 1.72 -6.68 -3.14
C THR A 141 0.53 -7.62 -3.36
N GLU A 142 0.71 -8.93 -3.21
CA GLU A 142 -0.36 -9.92 -3.42
C GLU A 142 -1.51 -9.80 -2.41
N ARG A 143 -1.22 -9.37 -1.18
CA ARG A 143 -2.24 -9.17 -0.13
C ARG A 143 -3.05 -7.90 -0.34
N LEU A 144 -2.39 -6.82 -0.79
CA LEU A 144 -3.07 -5.56 -1.07
C LEU A 144 -4.09 -5.75 -2.19
N THR A 145 -3.76 -6.53 -3.22
CA THR A 145 -4.69 -6.87 -4.30
C THR A 145 -5.85 -7.75 -3.82
N ALA A 146 -5.62 -8.66 -2.87
CA ALA A 146 -6.67 -9.50 -2.29
C ALA A 146 -7.63 -8.74 -1.36
N GLU A 147 -7.15 -7.71 -0.66
CA GLU A 147 -7.96 -6.87 0.24
C GLU A 147 -8.72 -5.74 -0.51
N LEU A 148 -8.36 -5.45 -1.77
CA LEU A 148 -8.99 -4.45 -2.64
C LEU A 148 -9.92 -5.05 -3.71
N ALA A 149 -10.02 -6.39 -3.78
CA ALA A 149 -10.99 -7.06 -4.64
C ALA A 149 -12.39 -7.03 -4.00
N PRO A 150 -13.46 -6.84 -4.78
CA PRO A 150 -14.84 -6.77 -4.29
C PRO A 150 -15.36 -8.10 -3.70
#